data_AF-A0A7Y0CFC9-F1
#
_entry.id   AF-A0A7Y0CFC9-F1
#
_cell.length_a   1.000
_cell.length_b   1.000
_cell.length_c   1.000
_cell.angle_alpha   90.00
_cell.angle_beta   90.00
_cell.angle_gamma   90.00
#
_symmetry.space_group_name_H-M   'P 1'
#
loop_
_entity.id
_entity.type
_entity.pdbx_description
1 polymer ?
#
loop_
_entity_poly.entity_id
_entity_poly.type
_entity_poly.pdbx_seq_one_letter_code
_entity_poly.pdbx_strand_id
1 'polypeptide(L)'
;MDGVPVPVSSRSLTAPSEFGPFDILSDIAHRYYVDGFSERSITVCAQWLSLTVAAGDVITTRYLLYIEAIALEERGRNDEAIAVAKSLLAGLGDDLEPMWRAKALSVVAESSTRLGKHGDAIAALAEADWLLQAIPTNTYGHLSASMAVALALRSLGLLEQADAALSRVRGSHDTAANLYVLQELELLSSYWGAALLLIGRD
;
A
#
# COMPACT_ATOMS: atom_id res chain seq x y z
N MET A 1 -22.03 46.55 5.42
CA MET A 1 -22.23 45.09 5.62
C MET A 1 -22.26 44.49 4.23
N ASP A 2 -21.10 44.15 3.70
CA ASP A 2 -20.97 43.60 2.35
C ASP A 2 -21.17 42.09 2.43
N GLY A 3 -22.10 41.59 1.61
CA GLY A 3 -22.49 40.19 1.58
C GLY A 3 -21.35 39.29 1.13
N VAL A 4 -21.11 38.23 1.92
CA VAL A 4 -20.19 37.15 1.56
C VAL A 4 -20.70 36.47 0.28
N PRO A 5 -19.88 36.29 -0.76
CA PRO A 5 -20.31 35.62 -1.98
C PRO A 5 -20.62 34.15 -1.68
N VAL A 6 -21.85 33.72 -1.96
CA VAL A 6 -22.22 32.29 -1.94
C VAL A 6 -21.47 31.61 -3.09
N PRO A 7 -20.74 30.50 -2.86
CA PRO A 7 -20.02 29.83 -3.93
C PRO A 7 -21.02 29.29 -4.95
N VAL A 8 -20.83 29.70 -6.20
CA VAL A 8 -21.66 29.25 -7.33
C VAL A 8 -21.39 27.76 -7.51
N SER A 9 -22.38 26.92 -7.16
CA SER A 9 -22.32 25.48 -7.40
C SER A 9 -22.29 25.24 -8.91
N SER A 10 -21.10 24.99 -9.47
CA SER A 10 -20.98 24.55 -10.86
C SER A 10 -21.63 23.18 -11.01
N ARG A 11 -22.51 23.04 -12.00
CA ARG A 11 -23.09 21.75 -12.42
C ARG A 11 -22.30 21.10 -13.56
N SER A 12 -21.10 21.60 -13.86
CA SER A 12 -20.23 21.02 -14.88
C SER A 12 -19.72 19.66 -14.40
N LEU A 13 -19.97 18.61 -15.17
CA LEU A 13 -19.35 17.31 -14.94
C LEU A 13 -17.84 17.44 -15.14
N THR A 14 -17.06 17.20 -14.09
CA THR A 14 -15.61 17.10 -14.14
C THR A 14 -15.22 15.63 -14.28
N ALA A 15 -14.16 15.36 -15.05
CA ALA A 15 -13.60 14.02 -15.10
C ALA A 15 -13.17 13.60 -13.68
N PRO A 16 -13.46 12.35 -13.25
CA PRO A 16 -12.98 11.82 -11.98
C PRO A 16 -11.45 11.84 -11.94
N SER A 17 -10.89 11.96 -10.73
CA SER A 17 -9.46 11.69 -10.48
C SER A 17 -9.10 10.29 -10.99
N GLU A 18 -7.84 10.07 -11.38
CA GLU A 18 -7.34 8.73 -11.71
C GLU A 18 -7.40 7.76 -10.51
N PHE A 19 -7.57 8.32 -9.30
CA PHE A 19 -7.72 7.62 -8.02
C PHE A 19 -9.19 7.41 -7.59
N GLY A 20 -10.14 7.79 -8.45
CA GLY A 20 -11.58 7.56 -8.26
C GLY A 20 -12.38 8.82 -7.88
N PRO A 21 -13.71 8.80 -8.09
CA PRO A 21 -14.62 9.87 -7.68
C PRO A 21 -14.51 10.33 -6.21
N PHE A 22 -14.23 9.43 -5.29
CA PHE A 22 -14.15 9.70 -3.85
C PHE A 22 -12.72 9.64 -3.31
N ASP A 23 -11.71 9.88 -4.14
CA ASP A 23 -10.29 9.85 -3.80
C ASP A 23 -9.92 10.63 -2.51
N ILE A 24 -10.59 11.75 -2.25
CA ILE A 24 -10.40 12.51 -1.01
C ILE A 24 -10.59 11.66 0.26
N LEU A 25 -11.44 10.63 0.21
CA LEU A 25 -11.64 9.68 1.32
C LEU A 25 -10.42 8.79 1.51
N SER A 26 -9.85 8.24 0.43
CA SER A 26 -8.61 7.47 0.50
C SER A 26 -7.44 8.33 0.98
N ASP A 27 -7.35 9.58 0.53
CA ASP A 27 -6.32 10.52 1.00
C ASP A 27 -6.38 10.77 2.50
N ILE A 28 -7.59 11.00 3.05
CA ILE A 28 -7.77 11.23 4.48
C ILE A 28 -7.44 9.95 5.27
N ALA A 29 -7.90 8.79 4.81
CA ALA A 29 -7.62 7.52 5.46
C ALA A 29 -6.11 7.20 5.47
N HIS A 30 -5.44 7.41 4.34
CA HIS A 30 -4.01 7.21 4.20
C HIS A 30 -3.22 8.19 5.08
N ARG A 31 -3.67 9.44 5.19
CA ARG A 31 -3.05 10.41 6.10
C ARG A 31 -3.14 9.98 7.56
N TYR A 32 -4.28 9.47 8.02
CA TYR A 32 -4.36 8.93 9.38
C TYR A 32 -3.39 7.78 9.61
N TYR A 33 -3.19 6.92 8.61
CA TYR A 33 -2.19 5.85 8.70
C TYR A 33 -0.77 6.42 8.79
N VAL A 34 -0.37 7.29 7.86
CA VAL A 34 0.97 7.90 7.83
C VAL A 34 1.27 8.70 9.12
N ASP A 35 0.27 9.37 9.69
CA ASP A 35 0.40 10.14 10.92
C ASP A 35 0.39 9.24 12.20
N GLY A 36 0.32 7.91 12.06
CA GLY A 36 0.33 6.95 13.17
C GLY A 36 -1.00 6.77 13.90
N PHE A 37 -2.10 7.26 13.33
CA PHE A 37 -3.46 7.09 13.84
C PHE A 37 -4.17 5.89 13.20
N SER A 38 -3.54 4.71 13.21
CA SER A 38 -4.00 3.52 12.46
C SER A 38 -5.42 3.08 12.85
N GLU A 39 -5.82 3.14 14.13
CA GLU A 39 -7.21 2.83 14.54
C GLU A 39 -8.24 3.77 13.89
N ARG A 40 -7.88 5.04 13.74
CA ARG A 40 -8.74 6.03 13.06
C ARG A 40 -8.79 5.74 11.57
N SER A 41 -7.65 5.39 10.96
CA SER A 41 -7.57 4.96 9.56
C SER A 41 -8.48 3.75 9.29
N ILE A 42 -8.37 2.69 10.09
CA ILE A 42 -9.24 1.49 10.02
C ILE A 42 -10.71 1.87 10.13
N THR A 43 -11.06 2.70 11.12
CA THR A 43 -12.45 3.11 11.35
C THR A 43 -13.03 3.85 10.15
N VAL A 44 -12.30 4.80 9.57
CA VAL A 44 -12.81 5.57 8.43
C VAL A 44 -12.85 4.74 7.15
N CYS A 45 -11.89 3.84 6.92
CA CYS A 45 -11.93 2.92 5.79
C CYS A 45 -13.19 2.06 5.82
N ALA A 46 -13.47 1.39 6.95
CA ALA A 46 -14.64 0.54 7.11
C ALA A 46 -15.96 1.33 6.92
N GLN A 47 -16.03 2.56 7.43
CA GLN A 47 -17.20 3.42 7.26
C GLN A 47 -17.42 3.86 5.80
N TRP A 48 -16.35 4.24 5.11
CA TRP A 48 -16.44 4.77 3.75
C TRP A 48 -16.54 3.71 2.67
N LEU A 49 -16.14 2.47 2.96
CA LEU A 49 -16.24 1.34 2.03
C LEU A 49 -17.69 1.13 1.54
N SER A 50 -18.67 1.24 2.43
CA SER A 50 -20.09 1.09 2.07
C SER A 50 -20.55 2.16 1.06
N LEU A 51 -20.03 3.39 1.20
CA LEU A 51 -20.34 4.49 0.29
C LEU A 51 -19.72 4.26 -1.09
N THR A 52 -18.43 3.94 -1.14
CA THR A 52 -17.71 3.80 -2.43
C THR A 52 -18.21 2.58 -3.21
N VAL A 53 -18.53 1.48 -2.51
CA VAL A 53 -19.16 0.30 -3.12
C VAL A 53 -20.54 0.65 -3.67
N ALA A 54 -21.40 1.32 -2.89
CA ALA A 54 -22.74 1.71 -3.35
C ALA A 54 -22.70 2.68 -4.54
N ALA A 55 -21.66 3.53 -4.61
CA ALA A 55 -21.45 4.46 -5.70
C ALA A 55 -20.78 3.83 -6.94
N GLY A 56 -20.35 2.57 -6.88
CA GLY A 56 -19.59 1.93 -7.96
C GLY A 56 -18.19 2.49 -8.16
N ASP A 57 -17.62 3.17 -7.16
CA ASP A 57 -16.27 3.70 -7.20
C ASP A 57 -15.24 2.60 -6.88
N VAL A 58 -14.86 1.87 -7.92
CA VAL A 58 -13.94 0.74 -7.81
C VAL A 58 -12.56 1.18 -7.33
N ILE A 59 -12.03 2.30 -7.82
CA ILE A 59 -10.65 2.70 -7.53
C ILE A 59 -10.51 3.18 -6.09
N THR A 60 -11.37 4.07 -5.61
CA THR A 60 -11.33 4.50 -4.20
C THR A 60 -11.62 3.32 -3.27
N THR A 61 -12.53 2.40 -3.63
CA THR A 61 -12.78 1.17 -2.85
C THR A 61 -11.50 0.34 -2.67
N ARG A 62 -10.71 0.15 -3.74
CA ARG A 62 -9.45 -0.60 -3.68
C ARG A 62 -8.42 0.09 -2.79
N TYR A 63 -8.31 1.43 -2.84
CA TYR A 63 -7.45 2.18 -1.93
C TYR A 63 -7.88 2.03 -0.47
N LEU A 64 -9.18 2.16 -0.16
CA LEU A 64 -9.67 2.00 1.21
C LEU A 64 -9.37 0.62 1.78
N LEU A 65 -9.61 -0.44 1.00
CA LEU A 65 -9.26 -1.82 1.40
C LEU A 65 -7.75 -1.96 1.66
N TYR A 66 -6.92 -1.45 0.76
CA TYR A 66 -5.46 -1.52 0.94
C TYR A 66 -4.99 -0.76 2.18
N ILE A 67 -5.48 0.46 2.39
CA ILE A 67 -5.13 1.30 3.56
C ILE A 67 -5.60 0.65 4.86
N GLU A 68 -6.82 0.10 4.88
CA GLU A 68 -7.31 -0.64 6.05
C GLU A 68 -6.41 -1.83 6.37
N ALA A 69 -6.01 -2.60 5.36
CA ALA A 69 -5.20 -3.79 5.54
C ALA A 69 -3.80 -3.46 6.12
N ILE A 70 -3.11 -2.43 5.62
CA ILE A 70 -1.80 -2.02 6.16
C ILE A 70 -1.93 -1.40 7.56
N ALA A 71 -3.03 -0.67 7.84
CA ALA A 71 -3.27 -0.12 9.17
C ALA A 71 -3.59 -1.22 10.21
N LEU A 72 -4.29 -2.28 9.81
CA LEU A 72 -4.53 -3.47 10.65
C LEU A 72 -3.21 -4.19 10.97
N GLU A 73 -2.33 -4.33 9.99
CA GLU A 73 -1.02 -4.95 10.15
C GLU A 73 -0.13 -4.20 11.14
N GLU A 74 -0.08 -2.86 11.05
CA GLU A 74 0.64 -2.00 12.00
C GLU A 74 0.17 -2.21 13.45
N ARG A 75 -1.12 -2.54 13.64
CA ARG A 75 -1.72 -2.84 14.94
C ARG A 75 -1.59 -4.30 15.36
N GLY A 76 -0.90 -5.12 14.56
CA GLY A 76 -0.73 -6.56 14.81
C GLY A 76 -2.00 -7.38 14.61
N ARG A 77 -3.04 -6.83 13.99
CA ARG A 77 -4.32 -7.50 13.69
C ARG A 77 -4.20 -8.31 12.38
N ASN A 78 -3.20 -9.19 12.33
CA ASN A 78 -2.73 -9.85 11.11
C ASN A 78 -3.80 -10.71 10.41
N ASP A 79 -4.63 -11.45 11.16
CA ASP A 79 -5.69 -12.26 10.55
C ASP A 79 -6.76 -11.37 9.88
N GLU A 80 -7.05 -10.19 10.45
CA GLU A 80 -7.98 -9.22 9.86
C GLU A 80 -7.37 -8.53 8.64
N ALA A 81 -6.09 -8.15 8.70
CA ALA A 81 -5.36 -7.61 7.55
C ALA A 81 -5.39 -8.57 6.36
N ILE A 82 -5.15 -9.87 6.60
CA ILE A 82 -5.25 -10.92 5.57
C ILE A 82 -6.67 -11.01 5.01
N ALA A 83 -7.70 -10.93 5.86
CA ALA A 83 -9.08 -10.98 5.41
C ALA A 83 -9.42 -9.81 4.47
N VAL A 84 -9.04 -8.58 4.83
CA VAL A 84 -9.25 -7.39 4.01
C VAL A 84 -8.47 -7.46 2.69
N ALA A 85 -7.20 -7.89 2.74
CA ALA A 85 -6.38 -8.08 1.55
C ALA A 85 -6.96 -9.15 0.60
N LYS A 86 -7.53 -10.23 1.14
CA LYS A 86 -8.24 -11.25 0.34
C LYS A 86 -9.55 -10.72 -0.26
N SER A 87 -10.28 -9.86 0.45
CA SER A 87 -11.44 -9.16 -0.12
C SER A 87 -11.04 -8.27 -1.29
N LEU A 88 -9.91 -7.55 -1.18
CA LEU A 88 -9.33 -6.80 -2.29
C LEU A 88 -9.02 -7.71 -3.49
N LEU A 89 -8.30 -8.82 -3.28
CA LEU A 89 -7.98 -9.79 -4.33
C LEU A 89 -9.23 -10.36 -5.01
N ALA A 90 -10.24 -10.74 -4.24
CA ALA A 90 -11.50 -11.25 -4.76
C ALA A 90 -12.23 -10.22 -5.64
N GLY A 91 -12.14 -8.94 -5.28
CA GLY A 91 -12.73 -7.83 -6.05
C GLY A 91 -12.03 -7.51 -7.37
N LEU A 92 -10.83 -8.06 -7.63
CA LEU A 92 -10.12 -7.85 -8.91
C LEU A 92 -10.66 -8.76 -10.03
N GLY A 93 -11.37 -9.84 -9.69
CA GLY A 93 -11.84 -10.81 -10.69
C GLY A 93 -10.70 -11.47 -11.45
N ASP A 94 -10.90 -11.71 -12.75
CA ASP A 94 -9.94 -12.41 -13.62
C ASP A 94 -8.90 -11.48 -14.27
N ASP A 95 -9.11 -10.15 -14.24
CA ASP A 95 -8.20 -9.17 -14.84
C ASP A 95 -6.86 -9.14 -14.12
N LEU A 96 -5.73 -8.96 -14.83
CA LEU A 96 -4.38 -9.08 -14.25
C LEU A 96 -4.11 -8.09 -13.08
N GLU A 97 -4.58 -6.85 -13.21
CA GLU A 97 -4.51 -5.79 -12.17
C GLU A 97 -3.22 -5.82 -11.33
N PRO A 98 -2.02 -5.79 -11.96
CA PRO A 98 -0.78 -6.25 -11.34
C PRO A 98 -0.38 -5.41 -10.12
N MET A 99 -0.67 -4.11 -10.15
CA MET A 99 -0.43 -3.20 -9.03
C MET A 99 -1.27 -3.56 -7.80
N TRP A 100 -2.57 -3.82 -7.99
CA TRP A 100 -3.47 -4.13 -6.89
C TRP A 100 -3.21 -5.52 -6.32
N ARG A 101 -2.93 -6.51 -7.18
CA ARG A 101 -2.54 -7.85 -6.73
C ARG A 101 -1.24 -7.82 -5.93
N ALA A 102 -0.19 -7.16 -6.44
CA ALA A 102 1.09 -7.06 -5.73
C ALA A 102 0.93 -6.43 -4.34
N LYS A 103 0.16 -5.33 -4.24
CA LYS A 103 -0.15 -4.67 -2.97
C LYS A 103 -0.87 -5.60 -1.98
N ALA A 104 -1.94 -6.24 -2.40
CA ALA A 104 -2.72 -7.11 -1.53
C ALA A 104 -1.91 -8.35 -1.08
N LEU A 105 -1.16 -8.95 -2.00
CA LEU A 105 -0.29 -10.09 -1.71
C LEU A 105 0.86 -9.73 -0.77
N SER A 106 1.37 -8.49 -0.83
CA SER A 106 2.39 -8.01 0.11
C SER A 106 1.86 -7.99 1.56
N VAL A 107 0.63 -7.51 1.76
CA VAL A 107 -0.03 -7.57 3.08
C VAL A 107 -0.24 -9.02 3.53
N VAL A 108 -0.70 -9.88 2.62
CA VAL A 108 -0.83 -11.31 2.95
C VAL A 108 0.51 -11.91 3.37
N ALA A 109 1.60 -11.57 2.68
CA ALA A 109 2.93 -12.07 2.97
C ALA A 109 3.45 -11.61 4.33
N GLU A 110 3.39 -10.31 4.62
CA GLU A 110 3.89 -9.75 5.88
C GLU A 110 3.06 -10.22 7.08
N SER A 111 1.73 -10.13 6.98
CA SER A 111 0.82 -10.61 8.03
C SER A 111 0.96 -12.13 8.25
N SER A 112 1.14 -12.94 7.20
CA SER A 112 1.36 -14.39 7.35
C SER A 112 2.70 -14.70 8.01
N THR A 113 3.74 -13.91 7.71
CA THR A 113 5.05 -14.02 8.37
C THR A 113 4.94 -13.76 9.87
N ARG A 114 4.22 -12.70 10.27
CA ARG A 114 3.97 -12.37 11.69
C ARG A 114 3.18 -13.47 12.42
N LEU A 115 2.39 -14.26 11.71
CA LEU A 115 1.65 -15.41 12.24
C LEU A 115 2.43 -16.74 12.18
N GLY A 116 3.67 -16.75 11.68
CA GLY A 116 4.48 -17.97 11.51
C GLY A 116 4.03 -18.87 10.34
N LYS A 117 3.15 -18.39 9.47
CA LYS A 117 2.64 -19.11 8.29
C LYS A 117 3.58 -18.90 7.09
N HIS A 118 4.84 -19.31 7.23
CA HIS A 118 5.90 -18.97 6.27
C HIS A 118 5.67 -19.51 4.84
N GLY A 119 5.02 -20.67 4.68
CA GLY A 119 4.69 -21.20 3.36
C GLY A 119 3.74 -20.30 2.59
N ASP A 120 2.68 -19.82 3.26
CA ASP A 120 1.72 -18.87 2.69
C ASP A 120 2.40 -17.54 2.36
N ALA A 121 3.28 -17.08 3.25
CA ALA A 121 4.01 -15.84 3.07
C ALA A 121 4.92 -15.87 1.83
N ILE A 122 5.71 -16.94 1.67
CA ILE A 122 6.61 -17.11 0.52
C ILE A 122 5.81 -17.20 -0.78
N ALA A 123 4.69 -17.95 -0.78
CA ALA A 123 3.85 -18.09 -1.98
C ALA A 123 3.27 -16.73 -2.42
N ALA A 124 2.70 -15.97 -1.50
CA ALA A 124 2.15 -14.65 -1.79
C ALA A 124 3.24 -13.68 -2.29
N LEU A 125 4.41 -13.70 -1.66
CA LEU A 125 5.50 -12.80 -2.00
C LEU A 125 6.14 -13.10 -3.35
N ALA A 126 6.30 -14.38 -3.69
CA ALA A 126 6.82 -14.79 -4.99
C ALA A 126 5.94 -14.29 -6.15
N GLU A 127 4.62 -14.36 -5.98
CA GLU A 127 3.68 -13.80 -6.95
C GLU A 127 3.74 -12.26 -6.96
N ALA A 128 3.79 -11.62 -5.79
CA ALA A 128 3.85 -10.16 -5.69
C ALA A 128 5.11 -9.57 -6.37
N ASP A 129 6.28 -10.18 -6.16
CA ASP A 129 7.54 -9.76 -6.80
C ASP A 129 7.51 -9.96 -8.32
N TRP A 130 6.97 -11.10 -8.79
CA TRP A 130 6.79 -11.34 -10.22
C TRP A 130 5.89 -10.29 -10.89
N LEU A 131 4.78 -9.91 -10.23
CA LEU A 131 3.84 -8.93 -10.74
C LEU A 131 4.45 -7.53 -10.93
N LEU A 132 5.49 -7.16 -10.18
CA LEU A 132 6.15 -5.86 -10.35
C LEU A 132 6.66 -5.65 -11.77
N GLN A 133 7.07 -6.72 -12.47
CA GLN A 133 7.56 -6.65 -13.85
C GLN A 133 6.48 -6.26 -14.86
N ALA A 134 5.21 -6.45 -14.50
CA ALA A 134 4.06 -6.14 -15.35
C ALA A 134 3.51 -4.71 -15.13
N ILE A 135 4.03 -3.96 -14.15
CA ILE A 135 3.56 -2.61 -13.84
C ILE A 135 4.41 -1.59 -14.62
N PRO A 136 3.81 -0.65 -15.37
CA PRO A 136 4.57 0.36 -16.11
C PRO A 136 5.48 1.19 -15.19
N THR A 137 6.75 1.30 -15.56
CA THR A 137 7.75 2.07 -14.81
C THR A 137 7.41 3.57 -14.80
N ASN A 138 7.99 4.30 -13.84
CA ASN A 138 7.74 5.73 -13.65
C ASN A 138 6.27 6.12 -13.42
N THR A 139 5.45 5.17 -12.95
CA THR A 139 4.08 5.43 -12.50
C THR A 139 4.01 5.36 -10.97
N TYR A 140 3.04 6.07 -10.39
CA TYR A 140 2.73 5.93 -8.97
C TYR A 140 2.37 4.47 -8.59
N GLY A 141 1.71 3.76 -9.51
CA GLY A 141 1.38 2.35 -9.34
C GLY A 141 2.62 1.47 -9.15
N HIS A 142 3.65 1.65 -9.98
CA HIS A 142 4.91 0.91 -9.84
C HIS A 142 5.63 1.29 -8.54
N LEU A 143 5.77 2.59 -8.24
CA LEU A 143 6.42 3.05 -7.01
C LEU A 143 5.75 2.45 -5.76
N SER A 144 4.42 2.60 -5.66
CA SER A 144 3.69 2.22 -4.46
C SER A 144 3.50 0.71 -4.31
N ALA A 145 3.54 -0.08 -5.40
CA ALA A 145 3.55 -1.54 -5.33
C ALA A 145 4.95 -2.07 -4.99
N SER A 146 6.01 -1.56 -5.62
CA SER A 146 7.38 -1.92 -5.27
C SER A 146 7.68 -1.62 -3.81
N MET A 147 7.13 -0.52 -3.27
CA MET A 147 7.27 -0.21 -1.85
C MET A 147 6.63 -1.27 -0.95
N ALA A 148 5.38 -1.66 -1.22
CA ALA A 148 4.70 -2.70 -0.47
C ALA A 148 5.47 -4.04 -0.50
N VAL A 149 5.92 -4.44 -1.70
CA VAL A 149 6.67 -5.69 -1.90
C VAL A 149 8.02 -5.66 -1.18
N ALA A 150 8.74 -4.53 -1.22
CA ALA A 150 10.02 -4.39 -0.54
C ALA A 150 9.89 -4.52 0.99
N LEU A 151 8.85 -3.92 1.58
CA LEU A 151 8.57 -4.04 3.01
C LEU A 151 8.26 -5.50 3.41
N ALA A 152 7.44 -6.18 2.60
CA ALA A 152 7.16 -7.60 2.80
C ALA A 152 8.42 -8.47 2.66
N LEU A 153 9.28 -8.23 1.65
CA LEU A 153 10.58 -8.91 1.48
C LEU A 153 11.48 -8.71 2.71
N ARG A 154 11.56 -7.49 3.23
CA ARG A 154 12.31 -7.19 4.45
C ARG A 154 11.77 -7.98 5.66
N SER A 155 10.45 -8.10 5.79
CA SER A 155 9.82 -8.85 6.90
C SER A 155 10.18 -10.34 6.91
N LEU A 156 10.45 -10.94 5.75
CA LEU A 156 10.95 -12.32 5.61
C LEU A 156 12.49 -12.43 5.68
N GLY A 157 13.22 -11.33 5.85
CA GLY A 157 14.67 -11.32 5.85
C GLY A 157 15.31 -11.44 4.46
N LEU A 158 14.55 -11.22 3.39
CA LEU A 158 15.04 -11.22 2.00
C LEU A 158 15.60 -9.84 1.62
N LEU A 159 16.69 -9.46 2.29
CA LEU A 159 17.20 -8.08 2.29
C LEU A 159 17.73 -7.64 0.92
N GLU A 160 18.42 -8.52 0.20
CA GLU A 160 18.93 -8.22 -1.16
C GLU A 160 17.79 -7.98 -2.15
N GLN A 161 16.72 -8.76 -2.06
CA GLN A 161 15.54 -8.61 -2.90
C GLN A 161 14.78 -7.33 -2.55
N ALA A 162 14.66 -7.00 -1.25
CA ALA A 162 14.07 -5.76 -0.80
C ALA A 162 14.82 -4.54 -1.33
N ASP A 163 16.17 -4.57 -1.29
CA ASP A 163 17.03 -3.51 -1.85
C ASP A 163 16.82 -3.37 -3.37
N ALA A 164 16.78 -4.49 -4.08
CA ALA A 164 16.55 -4.47 -5.53
C ALA A 164 15.17 -3.88 -5.89
N ALA A 165 14.13 -4.19 -5.13
CA ALA A 165 12.78 -3.63 -5.35
C ALA A 165 12.75 -2.12 -5.11
N LEU A 166 13.36 -1.64 -4.02
CA LEU A 166 13.48 -0.22 -3.68
C LEU A 166 14.32 0.56 -4.70
N SER A 167 15.47 0.01 -5.09
CA SER A 167 16.41 0.63 -6.01
C SER A 167 15.80 0.88 -7.40
N ARG A 168 14.85 0.05 -7.84
CA ARG A 168 14.13 0.22 -9.13
C ARG A 168 13.20 1.42 -9.17
N VAL A 169 12.77 1.92 -8.01
CA VAL A 169 11.83 3.06 -7.91
C VAL A 169 12.47 4.33 -7.40
N ARG A 170 13.79 4.31 -7.19
CA ARG A 170 14.59 5.49 -6.85
C ARG A 170 14.59 6.50 -7.99
N GLY A 171 14.55 7.79 -7.65
CA GLY A 171 14.59 8.88 -8.62
C GLY A 171 13.25 9.14 -9.31
N SER A 172 12.13 8.76 -8.69
CA SER A 172 10.81 9.18 -9.14
C SER A 172 10.69 10.71 -9.12
N HIS A 173 9.81 11.27 -9.97
CA HIS A 173 9.67 12.73 -10.12
C HIS A 173 9.06 13.43 -8.89
N ASP A 174 8.46 12.67 -7.97
CA ASP A 174 7.95 13.23 -6.71
C ASP A 174 9.04 13.21 -5.63
N THR A 175 9.40 14.41 -5.16
CA THR A 175 10.45 14.60 -4.15
C THR A 175 10.06 13.96 -2.81
N ALA A 176 8.78 13.99 -2.45
CA ALA A 176 8.31 13.39 -1.19
C ALA A 176 8.41 11.86 -1.26
N ALA A 177 7.88 11.23 -2.33
CA ALA A 177 8.03 9.80 -2.54
C ALA A 177 9.49 9.35 -2.60
N ASN A 178 10.37 10.11 -3.26
CA ASN A 178 11.79 9.76 -3.32
C ASN A 178 12.47 9.83 -1.94
N LEU A 179 12.06 10.75 -1.07
CA LEU A 179 12.55 10.80 0.32
C LEU A 179 12.16 9.54 1.09
N TYR A 180 10.91 9.07 0.94
CA TYR A 180 10.47 7.83 1.58
C TYR A 180 11.22 6.60 1.06
N VAL A 181 11.47 6.50 -0.25
CA VAL A 181 12.26 5.40 -0.83
C VAL A 181 13.68 5.39 -0.26
N LEU A 182 14.32 6.56 -0.17
CA LEU A 182 15.67 6.67 0.41
C LEU A 182 15.67 6.31 1.90
N GLN A 183 14.67 6.77 2.66
CA GLN A 183 14.53 6.40 4.06
C GLN A 183 14.43 4.87 4.24
N GLU A 184 13.62 4.18 3.43
CA GLU A 184 13.47 2.73 3.52
C GLU A 184 14.75 1.97 3.10
N LEU A 185 15.50 2.47 2.12
CA LEU A 185 16.82 1.94 1.76
C LEU A 185 17.83 2.07 2.90
N GLU A 186 17.86 3.23 3.57
CA GLU A 186 18.76 3.46 4.71
C GLU A 186 18.39 2.58 5.91
N LEU A 187 17.09 2.42 6.20
CA LEU A 187 16.61 1.51 7.24
C LEU A 187 16.99 0.05 6.93
N LEU A 188 16.83 -0.37 5.67
CA LEU A 188 17.20 -1.70 5.21
C LEU A 188 18.71 -1.95 5.35
N SER A 189 19.54 -1.00 4.90
CA SER A 189 21.01 -1.06 5.00
C SER A 189 21.47 -1.14 6.45
N SER A 190 20.87 -0.31 7.32
CA SER A 190 21.18 -0.29 8.75
C SER A 190 20.80 -1.60 9.43
N TYR A 191 19.62 -2.15 9.11
CA TYR A 191 19.18 -3.45 9.61
C TYR A 191 20.11 -4.57 9.19
N TRP A 192 20.51 -4.60 7.90
CA TRP A 192 21.42 -5.62 7.39
C TRP A 192 22.80 -5.53 8.06
N GLY A 193 23.38 -4.34 8.16
CA GLY A 193 24.66 -4.12 8.84
C GLY A 193 24.61 -4.58 10.30
N ALA A 194 23.55 -4.23 11.03
CA ALA A 194 23.36 -4.67 12.41
C ALA A 194 23.23 -6.21 12.53
N ALA A 195 22.52 -6.85 11.61
CA ALA A 195 22.38 -8.31 11.57
C ALA A 195 23.73 -9.00 11.30
N LEU A 196 24.55 -8.47 10.39
CA LEU A 196 25.89 -8.97 10.09
C LEU A 196 26.83 -8.90 11.30
N LEU A 197 26.82 -7.76 12.01
CA LEU A 197 27.56 -7.59 13.26
C LEU A 197 27.16 -8.63 14.33
N LEU A 198 25.86 -8.92 14.44
CA LEU A 198 25.34 -9.90 15.41
C LEU A 198 25.79 -11.34 15.10
N ILE A 199 25.94 -11.70 13.82
CA ILE A 199 26.37 -13.04 13.41
C ILE A 199 27.90 -13.18 13.24
N GLY A 200 28.66 -12.13 13.58
CA GLY A 200 30.12 -12.12 13.56
C GLY A 200 30.72 -12.18 12.16
N ARG A 201 30.04 -11.60 11.17
CA ARG A 201 30.56 -11.46 9.81
C ARG A 201 30.75 -9.98 9.49
N ASP A 202 31.99 -9.52 9.67
CA ASP A 202 32.47 -8.23 9.17
C ASP A 202 33.07 -8.41 7.76
#